data_AF-A0A0A1MRP7-F1
#
_entry.id   AF-A0A0A1MRP7-F1
#
_cell.length_a   1.000
_cell.length_b   1.000
_cell.length_c   1.000
_cell.angle_alpha   90.00
_cell.angle_beta   90.00
_cell.angle_gamma   90.00
#
_symmetry.space_group_name_H-M   'P 1'
#
loop_
_entity.id
_entity.type
_entity.pdbx_description
1 polymer ?
#
loop_
_entity_poly.entity_id
_entity_poly.type
_entity_poly.pdbx_seq_one_letter_code
_entity_poly.pdbx_strand_id
1 'polypeptide(L)'
;MKQSQLGWSLFVEQLKWAAWFFGIMIILTIGITASTQWGFLDNLDVSNTTSNVFLLIIGLLYSYGFLDYYFKLGISRKKFFKASLFASVLLSVILAFAMSLMIGLFETLVPALGFTVPWSDLLSSGGVLSFIKSIADYSVSHFFYLLIGWFMGLGFYRFRWKIGLLFILLSFPFFGVSALLQDQDDIAHTINFFTSNSLIISMGPYVIFFIMIVILIICNYRLTKDAPIRL
;
A
#
# COMPACT_ATOMS: atom_id res chain seq x y z
N MET A 1 22.25 -9.42 16.66
CA MET A 1 21.67 -9.46 15.30
C MET A 1 22.10 -8.22 14.52
N LYS A 2 22.66 -8.37 13.31
CA LYS A 2 23.02 -7.23 12.45
C LYS A 2 21.74 -6.52 11.96
N GLN A 3 21.81 -5.22 11.68
CA GLN A 3 20.63 -4.42 11.28
C GLN A 3 19.96 -4.96 10.00
N SER A 4 20.75 -5.44 9.03
CA SER A 4 20.24 -6.06 7.80
C SER A 4 19.47 -7.36 8.06
N GLN A 5 19.89 -8.15 9.06
CA GLN A 5 19.23 -9.41 9.41
C GLN A 5 17.83 -9.18 10.00
N LEU A 6 17.64 -8.08 10.74
CA LEU A 6 16.33 -7.70 11.29
C LEU A 6 15.34 -7.27 10.20
N GLY A 7 15.79 -6.45 9.24
CA GLY A 7 14.95 -6.05 8.13
C GLY A 7 14.51 -7.26 7.29
N TRP A 8 15.44 -8.20 7.07
CA TRP A 8 15.16 -9.42 6.32
C TRP A 8 14.18 -10.36 7.04
N SER A 9 14.31 -10.53 8.36
CA SER A 9 13.39 -11.38 9.13
C SER A 9 11.98 -10.82 9.14
N LEU A 10 11.83 -9.50 9.29
CA LEU A 10 10.54 -8.81 9.20
C LEU A 10 9.91 -8.98 7.81
N PHE A 11 10.71 -8.77 6.77
CA PHE A 11 10.28 -8.86 5.39
C PHE A 11 9.81 -10.28 5.02
N VAL A 12 10.56 -11.31 5.37
CA VAL A 12 10.20 -12.71 5.07
C VAL A 12 8.87 -13.10 5.73
N GLU A 13 8.63 -12.67 6.96
CA GLU A 13 7.38 -12.99 7.65
C GLU A 13 6.17 -12.30 6.99
N GLN A 14 6.35 -11.03 6.60
CA GLN A 14 5.33 -10.29 5.86
C GLN A 14 5.05 -10.91 4.49
N LEU A 15 6.10 -11.41 3.81
CA LEU A 15 5.97 -12.03 2.51
C LEU A 15 5.20 -13.35 2.56
N LYS A 16 5.32 -14.13 3.65
CA LYS A 16 4.49 -15.32 3.86
C LYS A 16 3.01 -14.97 3.97
N TRP A 17 2.68 -13.92 4.74
CA TRP A 17 1.30 -13.48 4.90
C TRP A 17 0.75 -12.90 3.60
N ALA A 18 1.57 -12.15 2.88
CA ALA A 18 1.25 -11.66 1.55
C ALA A 18 0.99 -12.81 0.56
N ALA A 19 1.82 -13.86 0.55
CA ALA A 19 1.63 -15.01 -0.32
C ALA A 19 0.27 -15.70 -0.08
N TRP A 20 -0.13 -15.87 1.18
CA TRP A 20 -1.46 -16.38 1.53
C TRP A 20 -2.58 -15.46 1.06
N PHE A 21 -2.44 -14.16 1.30
CA PHE A 21 -3.39 -13.14 0.87
C PHE A 21 -3.59 -13.18 -0.66
N PHE A 22 -2.51 -13.14 -1.44
CA PHE A 22 -2.58 -13.21 -2.91
C PHE A 22 -3.17 -14.53 -3.41
N GLY A 23 -2.83 -15.67 -2.78
CA GLY A 23 -3.41 -16.96 -3.13
C GLY A 23 -4.93 -16.95 -2.99
N ILE A 24 -5.44 -16.41 -1.88
CA ILE A 24 -6.89 -16.27 -1.66
C ILE A 24 -7.51 -15.31 -2.68
N MET A 25 -6.86 -14.17 -2.94
CA MET A 25 -7.37 -13.18 -3.91
C MET A 25 -7.49 -13.77 -5.32
N ILE A 26 -6.49 -14.52 -5.79
CA ILE A 26 -6.54 -15.19 -7.10
C ILE A 26 -7.74 -16.15 -7.18
N ILE A 27 -7.95 -16.97 -6.14
CA ILE A 27 -9.08 -17.91 -6.09
C ILE A 27 -10.42 -17.16 -6.13
N LEU A 28 -10.55 -16.08 -5.35
CA LEU A 28 -11.76 -15.27 -5.32
C LEU A 28 -12.03 -14.59 -6.67
N THR A 29 -11.02 -13.98 -7.28
CA THR A 29 -11.16 -13.33 -8.59
C THR A 29 -11.60 -14.33 -9.67
N ILE A 30 -11.03 -15.53 -9.70
CA ILE A 30 -11.44 -16.60 -10.62
C ILE A 30 -12.87 -17.06 -10.32
N GLY A 31 -13.20 -17.31 -9.06
CA GLY A 31 -14.52 -17.78 -8.64
C GLY A 31 -15.64 -16.79 -8.98
N ILE A 32 -15.42 -15.51 -8.75
CA ILE A 32 -16.38 -14.45 -9.11
C ILE A 32 -16.51 -14.35 -10.63
N THR A 33 -15.40 -14.35 -11.36
CA THR A 33 -15.41 -14.29 -12.83
C THR A 33 -16.18 -15.47 -13.44
N ALA A 34 -16.03 -16.67 -12.87
CA ALA A 34 -16.78 -17.85 -13.30
C ALA A 34 -18.27 -17.81 -12.94
N SER A 35 -18.61 -17.23 -11.78
CA SER A 35 -20.00 -17.21 -11.27
C SER A 35 -20.88 -16.18 -11.96
N THR A 36 -20.36 -15.02 -12.34
CA THR A 36 -21.22 -13.92 -12.82
C THR A 36 -21.46 -13.95 -14.32
N GLN A 37 -20.69 -14.72 -15.10
CA GLN A 37 -20.70 -14.81 -16.57
C GLN A 37 -20.63 -13.46 -17.34
N TRP A 38 -20.84 -12.32 -16.69
CA TRP A 38 -20.96 -10.98 -17.26
C TRP A 38 -20.62 -9.93 -16.19
N GLY A 39 -19.66 -9.05 -16.50
CA GLY A 39 -19.76 -7.64 -16.10
C GLY A 39 -19.28 -7.20 -14.72
N PHE A 40 -18.48 -7.98 -13.99
CA PHE A 40 -17.77 -7.46 -12.79
C PHE A 40 -16.26 -7.49 -13.02
N LEU A 41 -15.80 -6.95 -14.14
CA LEU A 41 -14.36 -6.93 -14.47
C LEU A 41 -13.65 -5.65 -14.03
N ASP A 42 -14.38 -4.83 -13.30
CA ASP A 42 -13.88 -3.93 -12.25
C ASP A 42 -13.25 -4.69 -11.05
N ASN A 43 -13.28 -6.03 -11.03
CA ASN A 43 -12.73 -6.85 -9.95
C ASN A 43 -11.20 -6.77 -9.78
N LEU A 44 -10.46 -6.23 -10.75
CA LEU A 44 -9.05 -5.92 -10.54
C LEU A 44 -8.86 -4.67 -9.66
N ASP A 45 -9.78 -3.69 -9.71
CA ASP A 45 -9.83 -2.58 -8.76
C ASP A 45 -10.19 -3.06 -7.36
N VAL A 46 -11.04 -4.08 -7.26
CA VAL A 46 -11.27 -4.79 -5.98
C VAL A 46 -9.95 -5.37 -5.46
N SER A 47 -9.10 -5.92 -6.33
CA SER A 47 -7.81 -6.50 -5.91
C SER A 47 -6.79 -5.44 -5.47
N ASN A 48 -6.68 -4.33 -6.21
CA ASN A 48 -5.83 -3.21 -5.83
C ASN A 48 -6.29 -2.56 -4.52
N THR A 49 -7.59 -2.27 -4.39
CA THR A 49 -8.19 -1.69 -3.18
C THR A 49 -7.98 -2.61 -1.98
N THR A 50 -8.22 -3.92 -2.14
CA THR A 50 -8.04 -4.90 -1.07
C THR A 50 -6.57 -5.04 -0.66
N SER A 51 -5.63 -4.87 -1.60
CA SER A 51 -4.20 -4.89 -1.31
C SER A 51 -3.71 -3.66 -0.55
N ASN A 52 -4.26 -2.50 -0.86
CA ASN A 52 -4.03 -1.28 -0.09
C ASN A 52 -4.50 -1.45 1.36
N VAL A 53 -5.68 -2.07 1.58
CA VAL A 53 -6.17 -2.40 2.93
C VAL A 53 -5.28 -3.43 3.62
N PHE A 54 -4.83 -4.48 2.93
CA PHE A 54 -3.90 -5.46 3.49
C PHE A 54 -2.61 -4.79 3.97
N LEU A 55 -2.03 -3.89 3.19
CA LEU A 55 -0.81 -3.19 3.58
C LEU A 55 -1.00 -2.21 4.73
N LEU A 56 -2.17 -1.60 4.80
CA LEU A 56 -2.56 -0.82 5.96
C LEU A 56 -2.59 -1.67 7.25
N ILE A 57 -3.10 -2.90 7.17
CA ILE A 57 -3.08 -3.84 8.30
C ILE A 57 -1.63 -4.24 8.64
N ILE A 58 -0.78 -4.52 7.65
CA ILE A 58 0.65 -4.79 7.89
C ILE A 58 1.34 -3.61 8.59
N GLY A 59 1.05 -2.38 8.17
CA GLY A 59 1.52 -1.16 8.82
C GLY A 59 1.09 -1.09 10.28
N LEU A 60 -0.17 -1.38 10.59
CA LEU A 60 -0.67 -1.44 11.97
C LEU A 60 0.11 -2.45 12.84
N LEU A 61 0.44 -3.61 12.27
CA LEU A 61 1.19 -4.67 12.94
C LEU A 61 2.64 -4.30 13.26
N TYR A 62 3.25 -3.36 12.53
CA TYR A 62 4.62 -2.88 12.83
C TYR A 62 4.71 -2.35 14.26
N SER A 63 3.70 -1.60 14.70
CA SER A 63 3.68 -1.02 16.04
C SER A 63 3.13 -1.97 17.09
N TYR A 64 2.03 -2.65 16.80
CA TYR A 64 1.34 -3.44 17.83
C TYR A 64 2.01 -4.79 18.08
N GLY A 65 2.45 -5.48 17.03
CA GLY A 65 3.06 -6.81 17.13
C GLY A 65 4.58 -6.73 17.21
N PHE A 66 5.21 -6.23 16.15
CA PHE A 66 6.65 -6.36 15.99
C PHE A 66 7.45 -5.47 16.95
N LEU A 67 7.04 -4.23 17.14
CA LEU A 67 7.79 -3.29 17.97
C LEU A 67 7.90 -3.75 19.43
N ASP A 68 6.83 -4.29 20.02
CA ASP A 68 6.87 -4.84 21.38
C ASP A 68 7.75 -6.10 21.48
N TYR A 69 7.59 -7.02 20.53
CA TYR A 69 8.38 -8.25 20.45
C TYR A 69 9.88 -7.97 20.34
N TYR A 70 10.28 -7.06 19.45
CA TYR A 70 11.70 -6.76 19.23
C TYR A 70 12.30 -5.89 20.34
N PHE A 71 11.51 -5.12 21.09
CA PHE A 71 11.99 -4.46 22.30
C PHE A 71 12.29 -5.42 23.44
N LYS A 72 11.46 -6.46 23.61
CA LYS A 72 11.74 -7.54 24.57
C LYS A 72 13.03 -8.30 24.24
N LEU A 73 13.42 -8.31 22.97
CA LEU A 73 14.71 -8.85 22.50
C LEU A 73 15.89 -7.84 22.59
N GLY A 74 15.70 -6.67 23.21
CA GLY A 74 16.77 -5.68 23.45
C GLY A 74 17.18 -4.84 22.23
N ILE A 75 16.36 -4.79 21.17
CA ILE A 75 16.67 -4.02 19.96
C ILE A 75 16.38 -2.52 20.18
N SER A 76 17.30 -1.64 19.83
CA SER A 76 17.08 -0.19 19.95
C SER A 76 16.04 0.36 18.96
N ARG A 77 15.23 1.35 19.37
CA ARG A 77 14.19 2.05 18.57
C ARG A 77 14.67 2.50 17.19
N LYS A 78 15.87 3.11 17.13
CA LYS A 78 16.44 3.63 15.87
C LYS A 78 16.76 2.50 14.88
N LYS A 79 17.22 1.35 15.37
CA LYS A 79 17.52 0.17 14.53
C LYS A 79 16.23 -0.47 14.03
N PHE A 80 15.20 -0.57 14.88
CA PHE A 80 13.89 -1.05 14.48
C PHE A 80 13.28 -0.18 13.37
N PHE A 81 13.22 1.15 13.57
CA PHE A 81 12.64 2.05 12.57
C PHE A 81 13.32 1.92 11.19
N LYS A 82 14.65 1.90 11.14
CA LYS A 82 15.39 1.74 9.88
C LYS A 82 15.15 0.37 9.23
N ALA A 83 15.06 -0.70 10.03
CA ALA A 83 14.79 -2.04 9.53
C ALA A 83 13.37 -2.17 8.99
N SER A 84 12.38 -1.62 9.69
CA SER A 84 10.97 -1.60 9.28
C SER A 84 10.76 -0.74 8.03
N LEU A 85 11.43 0.41 7.93
CA LEU A 85 11.39 1.24 6.72
C LEU A 85 11.99 0.50 5.52
N PHE A 86 13.11 -0.20 5.70
CA PHE A 86 13.68 -1.03 4.64
C PHE A 86 12.74 -2.17 4.21
N ALA A 87 12.17 -2.90 5.18
CA ALA A 87 11.25 -4.00 4.91
C ALA A 87 9.99 -3.54 4.18
N SER A 88 9.42 -2.40 4.57
CA SER A 88 8.20 -1.84 3.95
C SER A 88 8.41 -1.38 2.51
N VAL A 89 9.53 -0.71 2.21
CA VAL A 89 9.88 -0.35 0.83
C VAL A 89 10.01 -1.61 -0.02
N LEU A 90 10.77 -2.62 0.46
CA LEU A 90 10.96 -3.86 -0.29
C LEU A 90 9.65 -4.63 -0.50
N LEU A 91 8.80 -4.71 0.54
CA LEU A 91 7.49 -5.33 0.46
C LEU A 91 6.58 -4.63 -0.57
N SER A 92 6.53 -3.30 -0.56
CA SER A 92 5.69 -2.52 -1.47
C SER A 92 6.05 -2.77 -2.94
N VAL A 93 7.35 -2.82 -3.26
CA VAL A 93 7.84 -3.08 -4.63
C VAL A 93 7.50 -4.49 -5.07
N ILE A 94 7.70 -5.47 -4.19
CA ILE A 94 7.46 -6.89 -4.52
C ILE A 94 5.96 -7.16 -4.69
N LEU A 95 5.11 -6.55 -3.87
CA LEU A 95 3.66 -6.69 -4.03
C LEU A 95 3.15 -5.98 -5.28
N ALA A 96 3.68 -4.79 -5.60
CA ALA A 96 3.35 -4.09 -6.84
C ALA A 96 3.76 -4.90 -8.07
N PHE A 97 4.94 -5.52 -8.04
CA PHE A 97 5.38 -6.44 -9.08
C PHE A 97 4.47 -7.66 -9.17
N ALA A 98 4.13 -8.29 -8.05
CA ALA A 98 3.22 -9.43 -8.01
C ALA A 98 1.83 -9.08 -8.57
N MET A 99 1.31 -7.90 -8.25
CA MET A 99 0.04 -7.40 -8.81
C MET A 99 0.11 -7.16 -10.31
N SER A 100 1.12 -6.42 -10.77
CA SER A 100 1.27 -6.12 -12.20
C SER A 100 1.42 -7.41 -13.01
N LEU A 101 2.15 -8.39 -12.46
CA LEU A 101 2.30 -9.72 -13.06
C LEU A 101 0.97 -10.48 -13.07
N MET A 102 0.24 -10.46 -11.96
CA MET A 102 -1.08 -11.08 -11.88
C MET A 102 -2.02 -10.50 -12.94
N ILE A 103 -2.15 -9.17 -13.01
CA ILE A 103 -3.00 -8.50 -14.01
C ILE A 103 -2.62 -8.91 -15.43
N GLY A 104 -1.33 -8.85 -15.79
CA GLY A 104 -0.87 -9.26 -17.12
C GLY A 104 -1.14 -10.74 -17.45
N LEU A 105 -1.05 -11.63 -16.45
CA LEU A 105 -1.44 -13.04 -16.64
C LEU A 105 -2.96 -13.19 -16.85
N PHE A 106 -3.79 -12.47 -16.11
CA PHE A 106 -5.25 -12.53 -16.25
C PHE A 106 -5.71 -11.95 -17.59
N GLU A 107 -5.11 -10.85 -18.06
CA GLU A 107 -5.38 -10.26 -19.38
C GLU A 107 -5.17 -11.25 -20.52
N THR A 108 -4.20 -12.16 -20.40
CA THR A 108 -3.87 -13.13 -21.45
C THR A 108 -4.62 -14.46 -21.29
N LEU A 109 -4.76 -14.96 -20.06
CA LEU A 109 -5.37 -16.26 -19.79
C LEU A 109 -6.90 -16.23 -19.92
N VAL A 110 -7.56 -15.17 -19.45
CA VAL A 110 -9.03 -15.12 -19.42
C VAL A 110 -9.63 -15.10 -20.84
N PRO A 111 -9.12 -14.30 -21.79
CA PRO A 111 -9.54 -14.38 -23.19
C PRO A 111 -9.19 -15.71 -23.86
N ALA A 112 -8.03 -16.31 -23.53
CA ALA A 112 -7.64 -17.61 -24.08
C ALA A 112 -8.59 -18.75 -23.67
N LEU A 113 -9.25 -18.61 -22.52
CA LEU A 113 -10.29 -19.53 -22.03
C LEU A 113 -11.67 -19.25 -22.64
N GLY A 114 -11.79 -18.29 -23.57
CA GLY A 114 -13.02 -17.95 -24.28
C GLY A 114 -13.91 -16.94 -23.56
N PHE A 115 -13.44 -16.32 -22.48
CA PHE A 115 -14.19 -15.29 -21.76
C PHE A 115 -13.85 -13.89 -22.30
N THR A 116 -14.87 -13.13 -22.71
CA THR A 116 -14.69 -11.75 -23.16
C THR A 116 -14.84 -10.78 -22.00
N VAL A 117 -13.75 -10.13 -21.65
CA VAL A 117 -13.68 -9.15 -20.58
C VAL A 117 -13.45 -7.75 -21.17
N PRO A 118 -14.28 -6.74 -20.83
CA PRO A 118 -13.93 -5.36 -21.12
C PRO A 118 -12.87 -4.89 -20.10
N TRP A 119 -11.60 -5.03 -20.46
CA TRP A 119 -10.50 -4.44 -19.71
C TRP A 119 -10.45 -2.93 -20.00
N SER A 120 -10.53 -2.09 -18.96
CA SER A 120 -10.44 -0.63 -19.08
C SER A 120 -8.99 -0.17 -19.36
N ASP A 121 -8.02 -0.80 -18.71
CA ASP A 121 -6.59 -0.48 -18.83
C ASP A 121 -5.77 -1.72 -19.23
N LEU A 122 -5.65 -2.00 -20.54
CA LEU A 122 -4.80 -3.08 -21.03
C LEU A 122 -3.31 -2.78 -20.77
N LEU A 123 -2.74 -3.42 -19.75
CA LEU A 123 -1.30 -3.42 -19.48
C LEU A 123 -0.51 -3.98 -20.66
N SER A 124 -1.04 -5.02 -21.30
CA SER A 124 -0.44 -5.70 -22.47
C SER A 124 -0.39 -4.83 -23.73
N SER A 125 -1.21 -3.78 -23.86
CA SER A 125 -1.23 -2.90 -25.03
C SER A 125 -0.16 -1.80 -25.02
N GLY A 126 0.29 -1.39 -23.82
CA GLY A 126 1.23 -0.26 -23.63
C GLY A 126 2.73 -0.64 -23.61
N GLY A 127 3.06 -1.92 -23.75
CA GLY A 127 4.43 -2.43 -23.79
C GLY A 127 5.17 -2.41 -22.44
N VAL A 128 6.51 -2.43 -22.46
CA VAL A 128 7.33 -2.49 -21.24
C VAL A 128 7.19 -1.22 -20.38
N LEU A 129 6.94 -0.07 -21.01
CA LEU A 129 6.84 1.20 -20.31
C LEU A 129 5.56 1.30 -19.46
N SER A 130 4.42 0.81 -19.95
CA SER A 130 3.18 0.75 -19.17
C SER A 130 3.33 -0.19 -17.97
N PHE A 131 4.03 -1.31 -18.15
CA PHE A 131 4.33 -2.24 -17.06
C PHE A 131 5.20 -1.61 -15.97
N ILE A 132 6.27 -0.90 -16.34
CA ILE A 132 7.11 -0.18 -15.38
C ILE A 132 6.31 0.93 -14.67
N LYS A 133 5.48 1.68 -15.40
CA LYS A 133 4.62 2.71 -14.81
C LYS A 133 3.65 2.11 -13.79
N SER A 134 2.99 1.01 -14.13
CA SER A 134 2.06 0.31 -13.24
C SER A 134 2.73 -0.18 -11.96
N ILE A 135 3.93 -0.77 -12.06
CA ILE A 135 4.71 -1.16 -10.87
C ILE A 135 5.05 0.05 -10.00
N ALA A 136 5.45 1.16 -10.62
CA ALA A 136 5.78 2.39 -9.89
C ALA A 136 4.54 2.95 -9.17
N ASP A 137 3.42 3.08 -9.87
CA ASP A 137 2.15 3.60 -9.34
C ASP A 137 1.65 2.72 -8.18
N TYR A 138 1.60 1.40 -8.38
CA TYR A 138 1.23 0.47 -7.32
C TYR A 138 2.22 0.50 -6.17
N SER A 139 3.53 0.48 -6.40
CA SER A 139 4.52 0.46 -5.31
C SER A 139 4.41 1.69 -4.43
N VAL A 140 4.18 2.86 -5.03
CA VAL A 140 4.02 4.13 -4.32
C VAL A 140 2.72 4.13 -3.51
N SER A 141 1.60 3.68 -4.08
CA SER A 141 0.33 3.50 -3.36
C SER A 141 0.46 2.53 -2.19
N HIS A 142 0.99 1.33 -2.45
CA HIS A 142 1.17 0.26 -1.47
C HIS A 142 2.04 0.74 -0.29
N PHE A 143 3.15 1.41 -0.58
CA PHE A 143 4.02 1.99 0.45
C PHE A 143 3.30 3.05 1.30
N PHE A 144 2.48 3.89 0.68
CA PHE A 144 1.73 4.93 1.36
C PHE A 144 0.70 4.38 2.35
N TYR A 145 -0.11 3.40 1.92
CA TYR A 145 -1.06 2.74 2.82
C TYR A 145 -0.38 2.05 3.99
N LEU A 146 0.79 1.44 3.77
CA LEU A 146 1.60 0.89 4.85
C LEU A 146 2.04 1.98 5.85
N LEU A 147 2.50 3.13 5.37
CA LEU A 147 2.89 4.25 6.23
C LEU A 147 1.71 4.80 7.05
N ILE A 148 0.51 4.89 6.46
CA ILE A 148 -0.72 5.28 7.16
C ILE A 148 -1.06 4.24 8.24
N GLY A 149 -1.02 2.96 7.91
CA GLY A 149 -1.22 1.87 8.86
C GLY A 149 -0.24 1.95 10.03
N TRP A 150 1.04 2.20 9.74
CA TRP A 150 2.07 2.35 10.76
C TRP A 150 1.81 3.57 11.65
N PHE A 151 1.41 4.70 11.07
CA PHE A 151 1.02 5.91 11.80
C PHE A 151 -0.13 5.66 12.78
N MET A 152 -1.20 5.00 12.31
CA MET A 152 -2.32 4.61 13.17
C MET A 152 -1.86 3.65 14.28
N GLY A 153 -1.04 2.66 13.94
CA GLY A 153 -0.53 1.67 14.90
C GLY A 153 0.31 2.30 16.00
N LEU A 154 1.14 3.30 15.69
CA LEU A 154 1.90 4.05 16.68
C LEU A 154 1.00 4.86 17.61
N GLY A 155 -0.10 5.43 17.08
CA GLY A 155 -1.13 6.10 17.88
C GLY A 155 -1.69 5.21 18.99
N PHE A 156 -2.12 4.00 18.64
CA PHE A 156 -2.62 3.01 19.61
C PHE A 156 -1.52 2.49 20.56
N TYR A 157 -0.33 2.24 20.04
CA TYR A 157 0.79 1.77 20.86
C TYR A 157 1.20 2.80 21.91
N ARG A 158 1.20 4.10 21.57
CA ARG A 158 1.63 5.15 22.49
C ARG A 158 0.54 5.57 23.46
N PHE A 159 -0.64 5.93 22.97
CA PHE A 159 -1.63 6.66 23.75
C PHE A 159 -2.82 5.83 24.24
N ARG A 160 -2.72 4.49 24.16
CA ARG A 160 -3.79 3.54 24.49
C ARG A 160 -5.03 3.77 23.61
N TRP A 161 -6.13 3.07 23.91
CA TRP A 161 -7.30 3.00 23.05
C TRP A 161 -7.99 4.36 22.81
N LYS A 162 -8.18 5.18 23.85
CA LYS A 162 -8.97 6.43 23.76
C LYS A 162 -8.37 7.45 22.79
N ILE A 163 -7.07 7.70 22.89
CA ILE A 163 -6.37 8.66 22.04
C ILE A 163 -5.90 8.00 20.74
N GLY A 164 -5.70 6.67 20.73
CA GLY A 164 -5.44 5.92 19.51
C GLY A 164 -6.55 6.07 18.46
N LEU A 165 -7.82 6.17 18.89
CA LEU A 165 -8.94 6.45 17.99
C LEU A 165 -8.81 7.80 17.26
N LEU A 166 -8.21 8.81 17.90
CA LEU A 166 -7.96 10.10 17.25
C LEU A 166 -6.98 9.96 16.07
N PHE A 167 -6.03 9.03 16.13
CA PHE A 167 -5.12 8.77 15.01
C PHE A 167 -5.81 8.15 13.80
N ILE A 168 -6.90 7.41 14.01
CA ILE A 168 -7.75 6.95 12.89
C ILE A 168 -8.43 8.15 12.23
N LEU A 169 -9.05 9.03 13.02
CA LEU A 169 -9.67 10.25 12.46
C LEU A 169 -8.65 11.13 11.74
N LEU A 170 -7.45 11.27 12.30
CA LEU A 170 -6.35 12.02 11.72
C LEU A 170 -5.77 11.37 10.46
N SER A 171 -6.07 10.09 10.21
CA SER A 171 -5.66 9.37 8.99
C SER A 171 -6.55 9.69 7.78
N PHE A 172 -7.79 10.15 7.98
CA PHE A 172 -8.75 10.42 6.90
C PHE A 172 -8.26 11.37 5.81
N PRO A 173 -7.59 12.50 6.13
CA PRO A 173 -7.02 13.37 5.09
C PRO A 173 -6.02 12.65 4.19
N PHE A 174 -5.24 11.69 4.73
CA PHE A 174 -4.27 10.94 3.94
C PHE A 174 -4.98 9.98 2.97
N PHE A 175 -6.08 9.35 3.38
CA PHE A 175 -6.90 8.54 2.46
C PHE A 175 -7.51 9.38 1.34
N GLY A 176 -8.01 10.59 1.66
CA GLY A 176 -8.50 11.52 0.66
C GLY A 176 -7.44 11.86 -0.39
N VAL A 177 -6.21 12.15 0.03
CA VAL A 177 -5.09 12.40 -0.90
C VAL A 177 -4.69 11.15 -1.68
N SER A 178 -4.81 9.97 -1.10
CA SER A 178 -4.55 8.72 -1.82
C SER A 178 -5.58 8.45 -2.92
N ALA A 179 -6.86 8.73 -2.65
CA ALA A 179 -7.91 8.63 -3.66
C ALA A 179 -7.65 9.59 -4.83
N LEU A 180 -7.11 10.78 -4.53
CA LEU A 180 -6.67 11.69 -5.59
C LEU A 180 -5.63 11.04 -6.50
N LEU A 181 -4.71 10.20 -6.04
CA LEU A 181 -3.75 9.57 -6.97
C LEU A 181 -4.33 8.45 -7.84
N GLN A 182 -5.39 7.79 -7.38
CA GLN A 182 -5.99 6.63 -8.05
C GLN A 182 -6.98 7.04 -9.15
N ASP A 183 -7.81 8.05 -8.92
CA ASP A 183 -8.78 8.54 -9.90
C ASP A 183 -8.29 9.81 -10.61
N GLN A 184 -7.37 9.67 -11.57
CA GLN A 184 -6.77 10.81 -12.29
C GLN A 184 -7.79 11.74 -12.98
N ASP A 185 -8.94 11.19 -13.36
CA ASP A 185 -9.99 11.95 -14.05
C ASP A 185 -10.75 12.89 -13.11
N ASP A 186 -10.96 12.51 -11.85
CA ASP A 186 -11.59 13.37 -10.83
C ASP A 186 -10.64 14.47 -10.31
N ILE A 187 -9.33 14.22 -10.37
CA ILE A 187 -8.29 15.22 -10.07
C ILE A 187 -8.43 16.42 -11.00
N ALA A 188 -8.58 16.17 -12.30
CA ALA A 188 -8.61 17.23 -13.29
C ALA A 188 -9.74 18.21 -12.97
N HIS A 189 -10.91 17.71 -12.60
CA HIS A 189 -12.05 18.56 -12.21
C HIS A 189 -11.82 19.34 -10.91
N THR A 190 -11.22 18.72 -9.89
CA THR A 190 -10.97 19.39 -8.59
C THR A 190 -9.84 20.42 -8.66
N ILE A 191 -8.76 20.14 -9.41
CA ILE A 191 -7.64 21.08 -9.56
C ILE A 191 -7.96 22.17 -10.59
N ASN A 192 -8.76 21.88 -11.63
CA ASN A 192 -9.27 22.89 -12.56
C ASN A 192 -10.05 23.99 -11.84
N PHE A 193 -10.68 23.70 -10.69
CA PHE A 193 -11.32 24.71 -9.86
C PHE A 193 -10.33 25.75 -9.31
N PHE A 194 -9.10 25.33 -8.98
CA PHE A 194 -8.08 26.20 -8.36
C PHE A 194 -7.10 26.79 -9.38
N THR A 195 -6.83 26.10 -10.48
CA THR A 195 -5.85 26.55 -11.48
C THR A 195 -6.16 25.97 -12.86
N SER A 196 -6.01 26.78 -13.90
CA SER A 196 -6.14 26.36 -15.30
C SER A 196 -4.79 25.96 -15.93
N ASN A 197 -3.70 25.94 -15.14
CA ASN A 197 -2.39 25.59 -15.65
C ASN A 197 -2.24 24.06 -15.79
N SER A 198 -2.14 23.58 -17.03
CA SER A 198 -2.03 22.16 -17.38
C SER A 198 -0.86 21.44 -16.71
N LEU A 199 0.26 22.13 -16.46
CA LEU A 199 1.41 21.54 -15.77
C LEU A 199 1.13 21.27 -14.29
N ILE A 200 0.38 22.15 -13.62
CA ILE A 200 0.03 22.00 -12.21
C ILE A 200 -1.02 20.91 -12.04
N ILE A 201 -1.96 20.79 -12.98
CA ILE A 201 -2.98 19.74 -12.98
C ILE A 201 -2.34 18.36 -13.15
N SER A 202 -1.36 18.23 -14.06
CA SER A 202 -0.69 16.95 -14.33
C SER A 202 0.33 16.54 -13.26
N MET A 203 1.17 17.47 -12.78
CA MET A 203 2.27 17.14 -11.86
C MET A 203 1.96 17.40 -10.38
N GLY A 204 0.99 18.25 -10.08
CA GLY A 204 0.62 18.65 -8.73
C GLY A 204 0.27 17.48 -7.79
N PRO A 205 -0.56 16.50 -8.20
CA PRO A 205 -0.93 15.37 -7.36
C PRO A 205 0.27 14.56 -6.87
N TYR A 206 1.22 14.28 -7.77
CA TYR A 206 2.45 13.55 -7.45
C TYR A 206 3.33 14.28 -6.44
N VAL A 207 3.43 15.62 -6.56
CA VAL A 207 4.19 16.45 -5.62
C VAL A 207 3.53 16.45 -4.24
N ILE A 208 2.21 16.62 -4.16
CA ILE A 208 1.46 16.57 -2.90
C ILE A 208 1.64 15.20 -2.23
N PHE A 209 1.55 14.13 -3.01
CA PHE A 209 1.72 12.77 -2.50
C PHE A 209 3.14 12.52 -1.96
N PHE A 210 4.18 12.97 -2.67
CA PHE A 210 5.55 12.85 -2.21
C PHE A 210 5.78 13.62 -0.90
N ILE A 211 5.23 14.82 -0.77
CA ILE A 211 5.25 15.61 0.47
C ILE A 211 4.56 14.84 1.60
N MET A 212 3.41 14.22 1.36
CA MET A 212 2.69 13.44 2.35
C MET A 212 3.48 12.19 2.81
N ILE A 213 4.13 11.47 1.90
CA ILE A 213 5.04 10.36 2.25
C ILE A 213 6.12 10.84 3.21
N VAL A 214 6.77 11.97 2.89
CA VAL A 214 7.84 12.53 3.73
C VAL A 214 7.30 12.91 5.11
N ILE A 215 6.13 13.54 5.17
CA ILE A 215 5.45 13.87 6.43
C ILE A 215 5.17 12.61 7.25
N LEU A 216 4.61 11.55 6.65
CA LEU A 216 4.32 10.29 7.33
C LEU A 216 5.59 9.61 7.86
N ILE A 217 6.68 9.60 7.09
CA ILE A 217 7.97 9.05 7.54
C ILE A 217 8.48 9.84 8.74
N ILE A 218 8.42 11.18 8.72
CA ILE A 218 8.86 12.04 9.82
C ILE A 218 7.98 11.80 11.07
N CYS A 219 6.66 11.74 10.90
CA CYS A 219 5.71 11.46 11.96
C CYS A 219 5.99 10.09 12.59
N ASN A 220 6.12 9.04 11.77
CA ASN A 220 6.42 7.69 12.24
C ASN A 220 7.77 7.62 12.97
N TYR A 221 8.79 8.32 12.47
CA TYR A 221 10.09 8.39 13.13
C TYR A 221 9.99 9.05 14.52
N ARG A 222 9.34 10.22 14.61
CA ARG A 222 9.19 10.96 15.88
C ARG A 222 8.37 10.16 16.89
N LEU A 223 7.24 9.59 16.45
CA LEU A 223 6.38 8.78 17.31
C LEU A 223 7.09 7.52 17.82
N THR A 224 7.88 6.84 16.97
CA THR A 224 8.66 5.66 17.36
C THR A 224 9.79 6.03 18.33
N LYS A 225 10.44 7.18 18.14
CA LYS A 225 11.53 7.65 19.01
C LYS A 225 11.04 7.90 20.44
N ASP A 226 9.85 8.48 20.58
CA ASP A 226 9.32 8.94 21.87
C ASP A 226 8.33 7.96 22.54
N ALA A 227 8.16 6.77 21.97
CA ALA A 227 7.22 5.77 22.51
C ALA A 227 7.70 5.21 23.87
N PRO A 228 6.88 5.22 24.94
CA PRO A 228 7.23 4.59 26.21
C PRO A 228 7.28 3.06 26.05
N ILE A 229 8.26 2.40 26.68
CA ILE A 229 8.37 0.93 26.66
C ILE A 229 7.29 0.40 27.59
N ARG A 230 6.43 -0.47 27.06
CA ARG A 230 5.53 -1.27 27.88
C ARG A 230 6.32 -2.52 28.29
N LEU A 231 6.60 -2.65 29.60
CA LEU A 231 7.13 -3.88 30.19
C LEU A 231 5.97 -4.84 30.44
#